data_AF-T2I7I3-F1
#
_entry.id   AF-T2I7I3-F1
#
_cell.length_a   1.000
_cell.length_b   1.000
_cell.length_c   1.000
_cell.angle_alpha   90.00
_cell.angle_beta   90.00
_cell.angle_gamma   90.00
#
_symmetry.space_group_name_H-M   'P 1'
#
loop_
_entity.id
_entity.type
_entity.pdbx_description
1 polymer ?
#
loop_
_entity_poly.entity_id
_entity_poly.type
_entity_poly.pdbx_seq_one_letter_code
_entity_poly.pdbx_strand_id
1 'polypeptide(L)'
;MLNGNGQAIGGSFNYWDKNYTGSGNTTQDNAPLSGGLGDLTDGVIATDNWLNVENVAGEGPYVGWLSLDPTITFNFANIVNIDSVTIYVDDYNGVGAGNVRVPHSVNLSMGGASFSSGTLVDPPSSAPTSLLFIFIKIKPS
;
A
#
# COMPACT_ATOMS: atom_id res chain seq x y z
N MET A 1 -5.12 -0.38 -10.14
CA MET A 1 -5.54 -0.17 -8.73
C MET A 1 -6.47 1.01 -8.65
N LEU A 2 -7.22 1.20 -7.57
CA LEU A 2 -7.92 2.47 -7.32
C LEU A 2 -6.94 3.46 -6.72
N ASN A 3 -6.96 4.71 -7.17
CA ASN A 3 -6.22 5.79 -6.53
C ASN A 3 -6.63 5.90 -5.06
N GLY A 4 -5.74 6.42 -4.23
CA GLY A 4 -6.03 6.62 -2.82
C GLY A 4 -7.18 7.60 -2.59
N ASN A 5 -7.53 7.77 -1.33
CA ASN A 5 -8.60 8.62 -0.88
C ASN A 5 -8.06 9.92 -0.30
N GLY A 6 -8.91 10.92 -0.18
CA GLY A 6 -8.50 12.21 0.33
C GLY A 6 -9.59 12.95 1.06
N GLN A 7 -9.51 14.27 0.98
CA GLN A 7 -10.38 15.17 1.74
C GLN A 7 -11.86 15.04 1.34
N ALA A 8 -12.16 14.60 0.11
CA ALA A 8 -13.52 14.44 -0.37
C ALA A 8 -14.31 13.36 0.38
N ILE A 9 -13.63 12.42 1.04
CA ILE A 9 -14.26 11.36 1.86
C ILE A 9 -13.89 11.43 3.34
N GLY A 10 -13.38 12.58 3.81
CA GLY A 10 -13.13 12.83 5.23
C GLY A 10 -11.68 12.69 5.69
N GLY A 11 -10.73 12.53 4.76
CA GLY A 11 -9.30 12.61 5.07
C GLY A 11 -8.88 14.03 5.48
N SER A 12 -7.87 14.15 6.35
CA SER A 12 -7.24 15.45 6.64
C SER A 12 -6.35 15.92 5.49
N PHE A 13 -5.77 14.96 4.76
CA PHE A 13 -4.90 15.15 3.60
C PHE A 13 -5.41 14.33 2.42
N ASN A 14 -4.74 14.44 1.28
CA ASN A 14 -4.99 13.59 0.13
C ASN A 14 -3.92 12.50 0.09
N TYR A 15 -4.31 11.23 0.10
CA TYR A 15 -3.39 10.08 0.11
C TYR A 15 -3.34 9.44 -1.27
N TRP A 16 -3.27 10.28 -2.32
CA TRP A 16 -3.31 9.87 -3.71
C TRP A 16 -1.94 9.38 -4.16
N ASP A 17 -1.93 8.44 -5.10
CA ASP A 17 -0.76 8.19 -5.95
C ASP A 17 -0.68 9.32 -7.00
N LYS A 18 -0.27 10.51 -6.55
CA LYS A 18 -0.40 11.74 -7.33
C LYS A 18 0.52 11.76 -8.54
N ASN A 19 1.71 11.19 -8.37
CA ASN A 19 2.75 11.12 -9.40
C ASN A 19 2.62 9.87 -10.28
N TYR A 20 1.49 9.16 -10.21
CA TYR A 20 1.25 7.99 -11.04
C TYR A 20 1.43 8.32 -12.54
N THR A 21 2.36 7.61 -13.16
CA THR A 21 2.84 7.86 -14.53
C THR A 21 1.97 7.21 -15.61
N GLY A 22 1.00 6.39 -15.20
CA GLY A 22 0.12 5.65 -16.09
C GLY A 22 -1.13 6.43 -16.49
N SER A 23 -2.19 5.69 -16.80
CA SER A 23 -3.50 6.24 -17.14
C SER A 23 -4.42 6.27 -15.92
N GLY A 24 -5.18 7.35 -15.78
CA GLY A 24 -6.13 7.58 -14.70
C GLY A 24 -6.10 9.03 -14.21
N ASN A 25 -7.04 9.41 -13.33
CA ASN A 25 -7.06 10.74 -12.72
C ASN A 25 -6.33 10.70 -11.37
N THR A 26 -5.14 11.30 -11.30
CA THR A 26 -4.29 11.25 -10.11
C THR A 26 -4.73 12.20 -8.98
N THR A 27 -5.73 13.05 -9.23
CA THR A 27 -6.27 14.00 -8.24
C THR A 27 -7.74 13.73 -7.91
N GLN A 28 -8.15 12.47 -7.98
CA GLN A 28 -9.53 12.05 -7.71
C GLN A 28 -9.56 10.75 -6.91
N ASP A 29 -10.31 10.78 -5.81
CA ASP A 29 -10.54 9.64 -4.93
C ASP A 29 -11.09 8.45 -5.71
N ASN A 30 -10.49 7.28 -5.50
CA ASN A 30 -10.88 6.00 -6.12
C ASN A 30 -10.86 6.00 -7.66
N ALA A 31 -10.19 6.96 -8.31
CA ALA A 31 -10.05 6.91 -9.76
C ALA A 31 -9.27 5.65 -10.19
N PRO A 32 -9.68 4.93 -11.23
CA PRO A 32 -8.95 3.76 -11.69
C PRO A 32 -7.60 4.18 -12.27
N LEU A 33 -6.51 3.64 -11.72
CA LEU A 33 -5.13 3.81 -12.17
C LEU A 33 -4.61 2.52 -12.81
N SER A 34 -3.97 2.63 -13.96
CA SER A 34 -3.39 1.48 -14.66
C SER A 34 -2.23 1.84 -15.59
N GLY A 35 -1.39 0.85 -15.90
CA GLY A 35 -0.37 0.95 -16.95
C GLY A 35 0.85 1.81 -16.61
N GLY A 36 1.03 2.20 -15.35
CA GLY A 36 2.18 2.99 -14.91
C GLY A 36 2.72 2.62 -13.54
N LEU A 37 3.70 3.42 -13.13
CA LEU A 37 4.37 3.40 -11.83
C LEU A 37 3.94 4.61 -11.01
N GLY A 38 4.08 4.51 -9.70
CA GLY A 38 3.79 5.58 -8.75
C GLY A 38 4.39 5.30 -7.39
N ASP A 39 3.86 5.93 -6.34
CA ASP A 39 4.43 5.95 -4.99
C ASP A 39 4.59 4.54 -4.38
N LEU A 40 3.80 3.56 -4.81
CA LEU A 40 3.95 2.16 -4.38
C LEU A 40 5.14 1.42 -5.02
N THR A 41 5.90 2.06 -5.91
CA THR A 41 6.95 1.45 -6.73
C THR A 41 8.18 2.34 -6.99
N ASP A 42 8.23 3.53 -6.41
CA ASP A 42 9.26 4.54 -6.70
C ASP A 42 10.54 4.38 -5.86
N GLY A 43 10.54 3.46 -4.88
CA GLY A 43 11.65 3.19 -3.98
C GLY A 43 11.72 4.12 -2.77
N VAL A 44 10.76 5.02 -2.59
CA VAL A 44 10.63 5.88 -1.40
C VAL A 44 9.94 5.09 -0.29
N ILE A 45 10.53 5.13 0.91
CA ILE A 45 9.93 4.59 2.12
C ILE A 45 9.64 5.77 3.04
N ALA A 46 8.39 5.88 3.50
CA ALA A 46 8.00 6.92 4.44
C ALA A 46 8.86 6.86 5.71
N THR A 47 9.35 8.01 6.16
CA THR A 47 10.27 8.11 7.30
C THR A 47 9.56 8.34 8.64
N ASP A 48 8.28 8.69 8.61
CA ASP A 48 7.45 9.02 9.77
C ASP A 48 5.98 8.81 9.42
N ASN A 49 5.09 8.86 10.41
CA ASN A 49 3.67 8.63 10.24
C ASN A 49 3.01 9.62 9.27
N TRP A 50 1.94 9.17 8.62
CA TRP A 50 1.16 9.88 7.60
C TRP A 50 0.87 11.32 7.99
N LEU A 51 0.49 11.57 9.25
CA LEU A 51 0.11 12.90 9.71
C LEU A 51 1.25 13.94 9.66
N ASN A 52 2.50 13.47 9.61
CA ASN A 52 3.70 14.31 9.60
C ASN A 52 4.29 14.49 8.18
N VAL A 53 3.97 13.58 7.25
CA VAL A 53 4.59 13.55 5.91
C VAL A 53 3.59 13.75 4.77
N GLU A 54 2.29 13.66 5.06
CA GLU A 54 1.22 13.92 4.11
C GLU A 54 0.82 15.39 4.07
N ASN A 55 0.16 15.78 2.98
CA ASN A 55 -0.30 17.15 2.79
C ASN A 55 -1.57 17.24 1.94
N VAL A 56 -2.19 18.42 1.96
CA VAL A 56 -3.43 18.68 1.20
C VAL A 56 -3.22 18.64 -0.32
N ALA A 57 -1.98 18.72 -0.80
CA ALA A 57 -1.69 18.60 -2.23
C ALA A 57 -1.59 17.13 -2.67
N GLY A 58 -1.50 16.17 -1.75
CA GLY A 58 -1.32 14.75 -2.02
C GLY A 58 0.05 14.39 -2.57
N GLU A 59 1.09 15.06 -2.08
CA GLU A 59 2.49 14.83 -2.50
C GLU A 59 3.28 14.01 -1.48
N GLY A 60 2.59 13.47 -0.46
CA GLY A 60 3.22 12.63 0.54
C GLY A 60 3.47 11.20 0.01
N PRO A 61 4.25 10.40 0.75
CA PRO A 61 4.70 9.08 0.32
C PRO A 61 3.65 7.97 0.49
N TYR A 62 2.50 8.22 1.12
CA TYR A 62 1.49 7.21 1.37
C TYR A 62 0.37 7.24 0.33
N VAL A 63 0.04 6.06 -0.19
CA VAL A 63 -1.24 5.81 -0.85
C VAL A 63 -2.18 5.14 0.17
N GLY A 64 -3.30 5.78 0.48
CA GLY A 64 -4.19 5.37 1.57
C GLY A 64 -5.65 5.28 1.16
N TRP A 65 -6.40 4.38 1.80
CA TRP A 65 -7.83 4.19 1.53
C TRP A 65 -8.63 4.08 2.84
N LEU A 66 -9.86 4.58 2.83
CA LEU A 66 -10.78 4.50 3.96
C LEU A 66 -11.87 3.47 3.65
N SER A 67 -12.05 2.50 4.56
CA SER A 67 -13.12 1.49 4.49
C SER A 67 -13.13 0.67 3.18
N LEU A 68 -11.96 0.46 2.58
CA LEU A 68 -11.76 -0.30 1.36
C LEU A 68 -10.59 -1.26 1.54
N ASP A 69 -10.76 -2.51 1.10
CA ASP A 69 -9.67 -3.45 0.90
C ASP A 69 -9.13 -3.31 -0.54
N PRO A 70 -7.98 -2.64 -0.75
CA PRO A 70 -7.50 -2.37 -2.10
C PRO A 70 -6.95 -3.64 -2.76
N THR A 71 -7.29 -3.83 -4.04
CA THR A 71 -6.59 -4.79 -4.90
C THR A 71 -5.55 -4.05 -5.73
N ILE A 72 -4.28 -4.42 -5.55
CA ILE A 72 -3.13 -3.85 -6.26
C ILE A 72 -2.50 -4.93 -7.13
N THR A 73 -2.23 -4.62 -8.40
CA THR A 73 -1.67 -5.58 -9.36
C THR A 73 -0.37 -5.02 -9.92
N PHE A 74 0.74 -5.70 -9.65
CA PHE A 74 2.05 -5.40 -10.22
C PHE A 74 2.29 -6.29 -11.44
N ASN A 75 2.70 -5.67 -12.55
CA ASN A 75 3.01 -6.37 -13.79
C ASN A 75 4.51 -6.32 -14.03
N PHE A 76 5.12 -7.46 -14.27
CA PHE A 76 6.53 -7.57 -14.62
C PHE A 76 6.65 -7.77 -16.14
N ALA A 77 7.64 -7.12 -16.76
CA ALA A 77 7.88 -7.24 -18.21
C ALA A 77 8.23 -8.68 -18.64
N ASN A 78 8.75 -9.48 -17.72
CA ASN A 78 9.12 -10.88 -17.94
C ASN A 78 8.59 -11.74 -16.78
N ILE A 79 8.61 -13.06 -16.98
CA ILE A 79 8.40 -14.01 -15.87
C ILE A 79 9.50 -13.80 -14.84
N VAL A 80 9.11 -13.51 -13.60
CA VAL A 80 10.02 -13.33 -12.46
C VAL A 80 9.80 -14.42 -11.41
N ASN A 81 10.87 -14.77 -10.71
CA ASN A 81 10.78 -15.53 -9.47
C ASN A 81 10.73 -14.54 -8.31
N ILE A 82 9.67 -14.59 -7.52
CA ILE A 82 9.50 -13.72 -6.35
C ILE A 82 9.83 -14.56 -5.11
N ASP A 83 10.97 -14.28 -4.50
CA ASP A 83 11.40 -14.96 -3.26
C ASP A 83 10.86 -14.25 -2.01
N SER A 84 10.58 -12.95 -2.12
CA SER A 84 9.97 -12.18 -1.04
C SER A 84 9.17 -10.98 -1.54
N VAL A 85 8.21 -10.54 -0.72
CA VAL A 85 7.50 -9.26 -0.85
C VAL A 85 7.63 -8.50 0.47
N THR A 86 8.00 -7.24 0.40
CA THR A 86 7.97 -6.31 1.55
C THR A 86 6.94 -5.23 1.28
N ILE A 87 6.07 -4.99 2.26
CA ILE A 87 5.07 -3.92 2.21
C ILE A 87 5.36 -2.98 3.38
N TYR A 88 5.64 -1.72 3.07
CA TYR A 88 5.78 -0.67 4.09
C TYR A 88 4.42 -0.05 4.37
N VAL A 89 4.06 0.07 5.64
CA VAL A 89 2.77 0.57 6.07
C VAL A 89 2.94 1.54 7.22
N ASP A 90 2.04 2.50 7.31
CA ASP A 90 1.85 3.25 8.54
C ASP A 90 1.21 2.35 9.61
N ASP A 91 1.55 2.62 10.86
CA ASP A 91 0.98 1.94 12.02
C ASP A 91 0.84 2.90 13.20
N TYR A 92 0.11 4.01 13.03
CA TYR A 92 -0.15 4.92 14.14
C TYR A 92 -1.07 4.33 15.24
N ASN A 93 -1.20 2.98 15.31
CA ASN A 93 -1.90 2.22 16.34
C ASN A 93 -3.36 2.63 16.51
N GLY A 94 -3.97 3.14 15.43
CA GLY A 94 -5.30 3.71 15.39
C GLY A 94 -5.53 4.87 16.37
N VAL A 95 -4.46 5.58 16.74
CA VAL A 95 -4.54 6.79 17.56
C VAL A 95 -4.94 7.98 16.69
N GLY A 96 -5.66 8.95 17.27
CA GLY A 96 -6.07 10.17 16.59
C GLY A 96 -7.19 9.97 15.55
N ALA A 97 -7.40 11.00 14.73
CA ALA A 97 -8.55 11.07 13.82
C ALA A 97 -8.47 10.12 12.61
N GLY A 98 -7.27 9.66 12.25
CA GLY A 98 -7.06 8.80 11.08
C GLY A 98 -7.33 7.31 11.31
N ASN A 99 -7.27 6.85 12.57
CA ASN A 99 -7.41 5.44 12.95
C ASN A 99 -6.60 4.46 12.06
N VAL A 100 -5.41 4.89 11.63
CA VAL A 100 -4.53 4.11 10.74
C VAL A 100 -3.83 3.02 11.55
N ARG A 101 -3.84 1.79 11.02
CA ARG A 101 -3.26 0.58 11.61
C ARG A 101 -2.67 -0.27 10.48
N VAL A 102 -1.84 -1.25 10.84
CA VAL A 102 -1.47 -2.31 9.90
C VAL A 102 -2.71 -3.02 9.34
N PRO A 103 -2.66 -3.55 8.10
CA PRO A 103 -3.74 -4.35 7.54
C PRO A 103 -4.07 -5.55 8.43
N HIS A 104 -5.35 -5.94 8.51
CA HIS A 104 -5.74 -7.15 9.24
C HIS A 104 -5.16 -8.43 8.61
N SER A 105 -5.06 -8.46 7.29
CA SER A 105 -4.44 -9.55 6.53
C SER A 105 -3.98 -9.06 5.16
N VAL A 106 -3.08 -9.81 4.53
CA VAL A 106 -2.63 -9.60 3.16
C VAL A 106 -2.76 -10.92 2.41
N ASN A 107 -3.43 -10.88 1.26
CA ASN A 107 -3.53 -12.01 0.34
C ASN A 107 -2.74 -11.71 -0.92
N LEU A 108 -1.86 -12.62 -1.31
CA LEU A 108 -0.97 -12.47 -2.47
C LEU A 108 -1.26 -13.58 -3.47
N SER A 109 -1.46 -13.21 -4.74
CA SER A 109 -1.58 -14.15 -5.84
C SER A 109 -0.48 -13.90 -6.86
N MET A 110 0.33 -14.93 -7.14
CA MET A 110 1.45 -14.85 -8.08
C MET A 110 1.74 -16.22 -8.69
N GLY A 111 2.01 -16.27 -10.00
CA GLY A 111 2.39 -17.52 -10.67
C GLY A 111 1.37 -18.66 -10.56
N GLY A 112 0.08 -18.35 -10.38
CA GLY A 112 -0.99 -19.33 -10.17
C GLY A 112 -1.11 -19.86 -8.73
N ALA A 113 -0.21 -19.46 -7.83
CA ALA A 113 -0.31 -19.75 -6.41
C ALA A 113 -1.00 -18.60 -5.66
N SER A 114 -1.63 -18.95 -4.53
CA SER A 114 -2.20 -17.99 -3.58
C SER A 114 -1.59 -18.20 -2.21
N PHE A 115 -1.22 -17.10 -1.57
CA PHE A 115 -0.71 -17.04 -0.21
C PHE A 115 -1.60 -16.13 0.62
N SER A 116 -1.88 -16.51 1.86
CA SER A 116 -2.57 -15.68 2.84
C SER A 116 -1.68 -15.52 4.06
N SER A 117 -1.57 -14.28 4.55
CA SER A 117 -0.88 -14.01 5.81
C SER A 117 -1.60 -14.60 7.04
N GLY A 118 -2.89 -14.93 6.91
CA GLY A 118 -3.78 -15.01 8.07
C GLY A 118 -3.94 -13.65 8.75
N THR A 119 -4.42 -13.65 10.00
CA THR A 119 -4.52 -12.43 10.80
C THR A 119 -3.13 -11.94 11.19
N LEU A 120 -2.81 -10.71 10.80
CA LEU A 120 -1.60 -10.01 11.22
C LEU A 120 -1.77 -9.48 12.64
N VAL A 121 -0.66 -9.48 13.40
CA VAL A 121 -0.62 -8.94 14.76
C VAL A 121 -0.20 -7.49 14.68
N ASP A 122 -1.02 -6.61 15.28
CA ASP A 122 -0.73 -5.18 15.41
C ASP A 122 0.54 -4.99 16.27
N PRO A 123 1.61 -4.36 15.75
CA PRO A 123 2.81 -4.07 16.54
C PRO A 123 2.49 -3.14 17.71
N PRO A 124 3.19 -3.26 18.85
CA PRO A 124 3.00 -2.34 19.98
C PRO A 124 3.55 -0.92 19.72
N SER A 125 4.31 -0.72 18.64
CA SER A 125 4.97 0.55 18.31
C SER A 125 4.11 1.35 17.35
N SER A 126 3.92 2.64 17.60
CA SER A 126 3.14 3.55 16.72
C SER A 126 3.94 4.19 15.59
N ALA A 127 5.07 3.59 15.24
CA ALA A 127 5.92 4.04 14.14
C ALA A 127 5.61 3.22 12.88
N PRO A 128 5.79 3.78 11.67
CA PRO A 128 5.66 3.01 10.44
C PRO A 128 6.50 1.74 10.48
N THR A 129 5.98 0.68 9.87
CA THR A 129 6.56 -0.67 9.94
C THR A 129 6.55 -1.34 8.56
N SER A 130 7.09 -2.55 8.49
CA SER A 130 7.12 -3.35 7.27
C SER A 130 6.63 -4.77 7.51
N LEU A 131 5.87 -5.28 6.56
CA LEU A 131 5.43 -6.67 6.49
C LEU A 131 6.32 -7.41 5.49
N LEU A 132 7.03 -8.45 5.94
CA LEU A 132 7.90 -9.28 5.09
C LEU A 132 7.28 -10.65 4.88
N PHE A 133 7.05 -11.01 3.62
CA PHE A 133 6.60 -12.33 3.19
C PHE A 133 7.72 -13.02 2.43
N ILE A 134 8.11 -14.23 2.84
CA ILE A 134 9.17 -15.02 2.21
C ILE A 134 8.56 -16.29 1.60
N PHE A 135 8.85 -16.54 0.33
CA PHE A 135 8.35 -17.68 -0.43
C PHE A 135 9.46 -18.71 -0.63
N ILE A 136 9.36 -19.83 0.07
CA ILE A 136 10.33 -20.92 -0.04
C ILE A 136 9.84 -21.89 -1.11
N LYS A 137 10.64 -22.09 -2.16
CA LYS A 137 10.41 -23.16 -3.14
C LYS A 137 10.79 -24.50 -2.51
N ILE A 138 9.81 -25.29 -2.12
CA ILE A 138 10.03 -26.70 -1.80
C ILE A 138 10.16 -27.43 -3.14
N LYS A 139 11.38 -27.90 -3.48
CA LYS A 139 11.54 -28.80 -4.62
C LYS A 139 10.79 -30.11 -4.32
N PRO A 140 9.96 -30.62 -5.24
CA PRO A 140 9.46 -31.99 -5.11
C PRO A 140 10.64 -32.96 -5.05
N SER A 141 10.60 -33.89 -4.11
CA SER A 141 11.51 -35.04 -4.02
C SER A 141 11.37 -35.97 -5.22
#